data_AF-A0A418LZX1-F1
#
_entry.id   AF-A0A418LZX1-F1
#
_cell.length_a   1.000
_cell.length_b   1.000
_cell.length_c   1.000
_cell.angle_alpha   90.00
_cell.angle_beta   90.00
_cell.angle_gamma   90.00
#
_symmetry.space_group_name_H-M   'P 1'
#
loop_
_entity.id
_entity.type
_entity.pdbx_description
1 polymer ?
#
loop_
_entity_poly.entity_id
_entity_poly.type
_entity_poly.pdbx_seq_one_letter_code
_entity_poly.pdbx_strand_id
1 'polypeptide(L)' 'MTDKLKCSVVIPVVTKDSSQTFSVEELFGHLQSMVGKVRQANPNLVDYHLHDVGLRLEQGELQAVFEFRR' A
#
# COMPACT_ATOMS: atom_id res chain seq x y z
N MET A 1 -7.90 20.13 -14.94
CA MET A 1 -9.26 19.61 -14.68
C MET A 1 -9.12 18.09 -14.68
N THR A 2 -9.20 17.28 -13.63
CA THR A 2 -9.73 17.37 -12.26
C THR A 2 -9.00 16.29 -11.45
N ASP A 3 -7.85 16.59 -10.83
CA ASP A 3 -7.13 15.67 -9.92
C ASP A 3 -7.82 15.59 -8.54
N LYS A 4 -9.15 15.49 -8.52
CA LYS A 4 -9.94 15.64 -7.28
C LYS A 4 -10.15 14.35 -6.49
N LEU A 5 -9.61 13.21 -6.94
CA LEU A 5 -9.93 11.90 -6.37
C LEU A 5 -8.69 10.98 -6.27
N LYS A 6 -7.51 11.54 -5.99
CA LYS A 6 -6.31 10.77 -5.65
C LYS A 6 -6.04 10.88 -4.16
N CYS A 7 -5.81 9.76 -3.50
CA CYS A 7 -5.36 9.70 -2.11
C CYS A 7 -4.13 8.80 -2.01
N SER A 8 -3.16 9.17 -1.19
CA SER A 8 -1.94 8.39 -1.00
C SER A 8 -1.77 8.07 0.48
N VAL A 9 -1.55 6.80 0.80
CA VAL A 9 -1.26 6.34 2.17
C VAL A 9 0.17 5.83 2.22
N VAL A 10 0.90 6.25 3.26
CA VAL A 10 2.29 5.87 3.49
C VAL A 10 2.34 4.81 4.57
N ILE A 11 3.03 3.70 4.30
CA ILE A 11 3.21 2.61 5.26
C ILE A 11 4.71 2.35 5.43
N PRO A 12 5.25 2.33 6.65
CA PRO A 12 6.64 1.96 6.88
C PRO A 12 6.89 0.51 6.44
N VAL A 13 7.98 0.29 5.70
CA VAL A 13 8.39 -1.06 5.31
C VAL A 13 9.30 -1.61 6.40
N VAL A 14 8.78 -2.59 7.15
CA VAL A 14 9.59 -3.33 8.11
C VAL A 14 10.32 -4.43 7.35
N THR A 15 11.59 -4.19 7.02
CA THR A 15 12.47 -5.23 6.47
C THR A 15 12.81 -6.23 7.58
N LYS A 16 12.20 -7.41 7.56
CA LYS A 16 12.74 -8.57 8.26
C LYS A 16 13.71 -9.29 7.32
N ASP A 17 14.77 -9.88 7.86
CA ASP A 17 15.67 -10.77 7.10
C ASP A 17 14.82 -11.78 6.33
N SER A 18 14.76 -11.64 5.01
CA SER A 18 13.79 -12.35 4.17
C SER A 18 14.51 -13.10 3.06
N SER A 19 15.05 -14.26 3.43
CA SER A 19 15.28 -15.35 2.48
C SER A 19 13.96 -16.08 2.11
N GLN A 20 12.81 -15.42 2.29
CA GLN A 20 11.50 -16.03 2.20
C GLN A 20 10.97 -15.88 0.77
N THR A 21 10.76 -17.00 0.10
CA THR A 21 10.11 -17.02 -1.22
C THR A 21 8.62 -17.16 -1.01
N PHE A 22 7.83 -16.34 -1.67
CA PHE A 22 6.37 -16.43 -1.69
C PHE A 22 5.92 -16.93 -3.05
N SER A 23 4.87 -17.74 -3.06
CA SER A 23 4.07 -17.95 -4.26
C SER A 23 3.34 -16.67 -4.65
N VAL A 24 2.91 -16.61 -5.91
CA VAL A 24 2.15 -15.47 -6.43
C VAL A 24 0.82 -15.28 -5.68
N GLU A 25 0.15 -16.37 -5.31
CA GLU A 25 -1.10 -16.32 -4.55
C GLU A 25 -0.90 -15.76 -3.14
N GLU A 26 0.16 -16.17 -2.45
CA GLU A 26 0.53 -15.63 -1.14
C GLU A 26 0.85 -14.14 -1.22
N LEU A 27 1.57 -13.71 -2.27
CA LEU A 27 1.87 -12.29 -2.51
C LEU A 27 0.57 -11.47 -2.66
N PHE A 28 -0.38 -11.95 -3.46
CA PHE A 28 -1.66 -11.28 -3.65
C PHE A 28 -2.50 -11.27 -2.35
N GLY A 29 -2.52 -12.38 -1.61
CA GLY A 29 -3.20 -12.46 -0.31
C GLY A 29 -2.62 -11.47 0.71
N HIS A 30 -1.29 -11.34 0.76
CA HIS A 30 -0.62 -10.36 1.61
C HIS A 30 -0.96 -8.92 1.20
N LEU A 31 -0.95 -8.62 -0.10
CA LEU A 31 -1.34 -7.30 -0.60
C LEU A 31 -2.79 -6.96 -0.24
N GLN A 32 -3.72 -7.89 -0.46
CA GLN A 32 -5.14 -7.71 -0.09
C GLN A 32 -5.30 -7.47 1.41
N SER A 33 -4.59 -8.23 2.25
CA SER A 33 -4.59 -8.04 3.70
C SER A 33 -4.08 -6.65 4.10
N MET A 34 -2.99 -6.18 3.49
CA MET A 34 -2.45 -4.83 3.74
C MET A 34 -3.44 -3.74 3.32
N VAL A 35 -4.04 -3.84 2.13
CA VAL A 35 -5.06 -2.89 1.67
C VAL A 35 -6.27 -2.86 2.60
N GLY A 36 -6.69 -4.03 3.10
CA GLY A 36 -7.76 -4.12 4.09
C GLY A 36 -7.42 -3.34 5.37
N LYS A 37 -6.21 -3.52 5.91
CA LYS A 37 -5.75 -2.78 7.10
C LYS A 37 -5.67 -1.27 6.83
N VAL A 38 -5.19 -0.87 5.67
CA VAL A 38 -5.14 0.54 5.26
C VAL A 38 -6.53 1.15 5.24
N ARG A 39 -7.52 0.47 4.66
CA ARG A 39 -8.91 0.94 4.61
C ARG A 39 -9.57 0.99 5.98
N GLN A 40 -9.27 0.03 6.86
CA GLN A 40 -9.74 0.06 8.26
C GLN A 40 -9.19 1.28 9.01
N ALA A 41 -7.92 1.63 8.78
CA ALA A 41 -7.31 2.82 9.38
C ALA A 41 -7.75 4.13 8.71
N ASN A 42 -8.22 4.08 7.46
CA ASN A 42 -8.60 5.23 6.64
C ASN A 42 -10.00 5.02 6.02
N PRO A 43 -11.10 5.19 6.80
CA PRO A 43 -12.46 4.90 6.33
C PRO A 43 -12.91 5.72 5.10
N ASN A 44 -12.27 6.85 4.84
CA ASN A 44 -12.49 7.68 3.64
C ASN A 44 -12.09 6.98 2.33
N LEU A 45 -11.35 5.87 2.39
CA LEU A 45 -10.94 5.08 1.23
C LEU A 45 -11.95 3.99 0.83
N VAL A 46 -13.12 3.92 1.47
CA VAL A 46 -14.12 2.86 1.20
C VAL A 46 -14.52 2.78 -0.27
N ASP A 47 -14.65 3.93 -0.93
CA ASP A 47 -15.02 4.05 -2.34
C ASP A 47 -13.81 4.10 -3.28
N TYR A 48 -12.58 3.98 -2.77
CA TYR A 48 -11.36 4.12 -3.58
C TYR A 48 -10.74 2.77 -3.88
N HIS A 49 -10.29 2.59 -5.11
CA HIS A 49 -9.54 1.44 -5.58
C HIS A 49 -8.03 1.68 -5.45
N LEU A 50 -7.29 0.66 -5.03
CA LEU A 50 -5.83 0.70 -5.09
C LEU A 50 -5.42 0.70 -6.57
N HIS A 51 -4.67 1.72 -6.97
CA HIS A 51 -4.19 1.91 -8.34
C HIS A 51 -2.70 1.57 -8.48
N ASP A 52 -1.88 1.92 -7.49
CA ASP A 52 -0.44 1.68 -7.54
C ASP A 52 0.15 1.47 -6.14
N VAL A 53 1.26 0.74 -6.08
CA VAL A 53 2.08 0.58 -4.87
C VAL A 53 3.54 0.86 -5.21
N GLY A 54 4.03 2.01 -4.78
CA GLY A 54 5.42 2.42 -4.94
C GLY A 54 6.25 2.19 -3.68
N LEU A 55 7.57 2.14 -3.85
CA LEU A 55 8.53 2.23 -2.76
C LEU A 55 9.30 3.55 -2.86
N ARG A 56 9.57 4.17 -1.71
CA ARG A 56 10.37 5.39 -1.61
C ARG A 56 11.27 5.34 -0.39
N LEU A 57 12.45 5.92 -0.52
CA LEU A 57 13.43 6.04 0.56
C LEU A 57 13.40 7.49 1.05
N GLU A 58 12.85 7.73 2.25
CA GLU A 58 12.79 9.05 2.87
C GLU A 58 13.51 9.01 4.22
N GLN A 59 14.45 9.93 4.45
CA GLN A 59 15.23 10.02 5.70
C GLN A 59 15.96 8.72 6.11
N GLY A 60 16.33 7.88 5.13
CA GLY A 60 16.98 6.59 5.37
C GLY A 60 16.02 5.45 5.69
N GLU A 61 14.70 5.70 5.70
CA GLU A 61 13.67 4.69 5.91
C GLU A 61 12.96 4.33 4.61
N LEU A 62 12.79 3.03 4.36
CA LEU A 62 12.02 2.53 3.22
C LEU A 62 10.53 2.59 3.56
N GLN A 63 9.75 3.23 2.69
CA GLN A 63 8.32 3.42 2.85
C GLN A 63 7.58 2.95 1.59
N ALA A 64 6.44 2.29 1.80
CA ALA A 64 5.52 1.92 0.75
C ALA A 64 4.43 2.99 0.58
N VAL A 65 4.10 3.32 -0.65
CA VAL A 65 3.07 4.30 -1.02
C VAL A 65 1.94 3.59 -1.71
N PHE A 66 0.78 3.59 -1.07
CA PHE A 66 -0.43 3.05 -1.65
C PHE A 66 -1.19 4.20 -2.28
N GLU A 67 -1.26 4.21 -3.61
CA GLU A 67 -2.04 5.18 -4.35
C GLU A 67 -3.46 4.67 -4.59
N PHE A 68 -4.42 5.42 -4.07
CA PHE A 68 -5.84 5.15 -4.20
C PHE A 68 -6.48 6.16 -5.15
N ARG A 69 -7.37 5.66 -6.02
CA ARG A 69 -8.18 6.47 -6.93
C ARG A 69 -9.63 6.03 -6.86
N ARG A 70 -10.55 6.99 -6.98
CA ARG A 70 -11.98 6.70 -7.06
C ARG A 70 -12.39 6.39 -8.51
#